data_AF-A0A2D7XYL6-F1
#
_entry.id   AF-A0A2D7XYL6-F1
#
_cell.length_a   1.000
_cell.length_b   1.000
_cell.length_c   1.000
_cell.angle_alpha   90.00
_cell.angle_beta   90.00
_cell.angle_gamma   90.00
#
_symmetry.space_group_name_H-M   'P 1'
#
loop_
_entity.id
_entity.type
_entity.pdbx_description
1 polymer ?
#
loop_
_entity_poly.entity_id
_entity_poly.type
_entity_poly.pdbx_seq_one_letter_code
_entity_poly.pdbx_strand_id
1 'polypeptide(L)'
;MDMSESYDRNSFEDRFLRENQICSSACRHLADWALAHFGDRTEGEAYKRIVHSLAVSGADYAIDKVYKDLNSLGYTYRSEAVMRMYERFRRDAEIRYDVDHDIAA
;
A
#
# COMPACT_ATOMS: atom_id res chain seq x y z
N MET A 1 17.57 -38.70 11.35
CA MET A 1 16.23 -38.09 11.38
C MET A 1 16.11 -37.53 12.78
N ASP A 2 16.29 -36.23 12.97
CA ASP A 2 15.30 -35.23 12.56
C ASP A 2 15.93 -34.00 11.89
N MET A 3 15.54 -33.78 10.64
CA MET A 3 15.76 -32.58 9.83
C MET A 3 14.46 -31.80 9.98
N SER A 4 14.32 -31.00 11.02
CA SER A 4 13.14 -30.16 11.22
C SER A 4 13.57 -28.69 11.22
N GLU A 5 13.63 -28.17 10.00
CA GLU A 5 13.04 -26.87 9.66
C GLU A 5 13.27 -25.76 10.68
N SER A 6 14.52 -25.33 10.83
CA SER A 6 14.77 -23.91 11.08
C SER A 6 14.27 -23.16 9.84
N TYR A 7 12.97 -22.87 9.85
CA TYR A 7 12.26 -21.98 8.93
C TYR A 7 13.20 -20.82 8.57
N ASP A 8 13.68 -20.82 7.34
CA ASP A 8 14.51 -19.77 6.80
C ASP A 8 13.63 -18.53 6.62
N ARG A 9 13.42 -17.79 7.72
CA ARG A 9 12.67 -16.52 7.85
C ARG A 9 13.16 -15.42 6.86
N ASN A 10 14.13 -15.74 6.02
CA ASN A 10 14.79 -14.91 5.04
C ASN A 10 14.72 -15.46 3.61
N SER A 11 13.87 -16.47 3.35
CA SER A 11 13.61 -16.94 1.99
C SER A 11 13.21 -15.75 1.11
N PHE A 12 13.71 -15.73 -0.13
CA PHE A 12 13.40 -14.68 -1.09
C PHE A 12 11.88 -14.53 -1.31
N GLU A 13 11.16 -15.67 -1.28
CA GLU A 13 9.71 -15.71 -1.42
C GLU A 13 9.02 -15.02 -0.23
N ASP A 14 9.49 -15.25 0.99
CA ASP A 14 8.94 -14.60 2.19
C ASP A 14 9.14 -13.09 2.16
N ARG A 15 10.33 -12.64 1.74
CA ARG A 15 10.62 -11.20 1.58
C ARG A 15 9.76 -10.56 0.50
N PHE A 16 9.57 -11.24 -0.62
CA PHE A 16 8.72 -10.76 -1.71
C PHE A 16 7.25 -10.67 -1.28
N LEU A 17 6.73 -11.69 -0.59
CA LEU A 17 5.37 -11.70 -0.07
C LEU A 17 5.15 -10.59 0.96
N ARG A 18 6.09 -10.42 1.90
CA ARG A 18 6.07 -9.32 2.88
C ARG A 18 6.00 -7.96 2.19
N GLU A 19 6.91 -7.69 1.24
CA GLU A 19 6.95 -6.40 0.54
C GLU A 19 5.66 -6.16 -0.25
N ASN A 20 5.12 -7.19 -0.91
CA ASN A 20 3.87 -7.08 -1.65
C ASN A 20 2.68 -6.75 -0.73
N GLN A 21 2.59 -7.39 0.44
CA GLN A 21 1.54 -7.11 1.42
C GLN A 21 1.64 -5.68 1.99
N ILE A 22 2.85 -5.24 2.33
CA ILE A 22 3.12 -3.88 2.81
C ILE A 22 2.74 -2.85 1.75
N CYS A 23 3.18 -3.04 0.51
CA CYS A 23 2.89 -2.15 -0.60
C CYS A 23 1.38 -2.09 -0.91
N SER A 24 0.71 -3.23 -0.92
CA SER A 24 -0.73 -3.33 -1.17
C SER A 24 -1.53 -2.63 -0.07
N SER A 25 -1.14 -2.83 1.20
CA SER A 25 -1.73 -2.17 2.37
C SER A 25 -1.54 -0.66 2.31
N ALA A 26 -0.33 -0.20 2.00
CA ALA A 26 -0.01 1.22 1.86
C ALA A 26 -0.82 1.89 0.74
N CYS A 27 -0.94 1.24 -0.43
CA CYS A 27 -1.74 1.76 -1.54
C CYS A 27 -3.24 1.81 -1.22
N ARG A 28 -3.74 0.87 -0.42
CA ARG A 28 -5.13 0.89 0.06
C ARG A 28 -5.39 2.11 0.96
N HIS A 29 -4.51 2.35 1.95
CA HIS A 29 -4.62 3.54 2.79
C HIS A 29 -4.44 4.84 2.00
N LEU A 30 -3.59 4.84 0.98
CA LEU A 30 -3.45 5.98 0.07
C LEU A 30 -4.76 6.25 -0.70
N ALA A 31 -5.46 5.20 -1.13
CA ALA A 31 -6.77 5.33 -1.77
C ALA A 31 -7.83 5.87 -0.81
N ASP A 32 -7.86 5.38 0.44
CA ASP A 32 -8.76 5.88 1.49
C ASP A 32 -8.50 7.37 1.78
N TRP A 33 -7.23 7.77 1.88
CA TRP A 33 -6.84 9.17 2.04
C TRP A 33 -7.30 10.03 0.85
N ALA A 34 -7.11 9.58 -0.38
CA ALA A 34 -7.58 10.29 -1.57
C ALA A 34 -9.11 10.41 -1.59
N LEU A 35 -9.85 9.36 -1.20
CA LEU A 35 -11.30 9.37 -1.15
C LEU A 35 -11.86 10.39 -0.15
N ALA A 36 -11.15 10.66 0.94
CA ALA A 36 -11.53 11.72 1.88
C ALA A 36 -11.57 13.10 1.21
N HIS A 37 -10.81 13.31 0.13
CA HIS A 37 -10.90 14.51 -0.70
C HIS A 37 -12.06 14.46 -1.70
N PHE A 38 -12.40 13.27 -2.21
CA PHE A 38 -13.38 13.14 -3.28
C PHE A 38 -14.82 13.30 -2.78
N GLY A 39 -15.09 12.98 -1.52
CA GLY A 39 -16.43 12.97 -0.95
C GLY A 39 -17.37 12.05 -1.73
N ASP A 40 -18.62 12.46 -1.92
CA ASP A 40 -19.65 11.66 -2.62
C ASP A 40 -19.51 11.66 -4.15
N ARG A 41 -18.48 12.30 -4.71
CA ARG A 41 -18.30 12.43 -6.17
C ARG A 41 -17.80 11.15 -6.83
N THR A 42 -17.35 10.17 -6.04
CA THR A 42 -16.72 8.94 -6.51
C THR A 42 -17.25 7.73 -5.76
N GLU A 43 -17.53 6.65 -6.47
CA GLU A 43 -17.86 5.36 -5.86
C GLU A 43 -16.61 4.78 -5.17
N GLY A 44 -16.60 4.80 -3.84
CA GLY A 44 -15.40 4.54 -3.05
C GLY A 44 -14.82 3.14 -3.23
N GLU A 45 -15.65 2.10 -3.37
CA GLU A 45 -15.17 0.73 -3.48
C GLU A 45 -14.66 0.41 -4.90
N ALA A 46 -15.23 0.99 -5.96
CA ALA A 46 -14.61 0.97 -7.29
C ALA A 46 -13.25 1.64 -7.27
N TYR A 47 -13.13 2.81 -6.65
CA TYR A 47 -11.87 3.54 -6.62
C TYR A 47 -10.77 2.76 -5.91
N LYS A 48 -11.05 2.20 -4.72
CA LYS A 48 -10.09 1.36 -4.00
C LYS A 48 -9.67 0.15 -4.82
N ARG A 49 -10.61 -0.51 -5.51
CA ARG A 49 -10.29 -1.66 -6.40
C ARG A 49 -9.37 -1.26 -7.54
N ILE A 50 -9.57 -0.09 -8.14
CA ILE A 50 -8.70 0.43 -9.21
C ILE A 50 -7.29 0.69 -8.66
N VAL A 51 -7.17 1.43 -7.56
CA VAL A 51 -5.85 1.75 -6.97
C VAL A 51 -5.13 0.48 -6.53
N HIS A 52 -5.84 -0.48 -5.93
CA HIS A 52 -5.28 -1.77 -5.55
C HIS A 52 -4.82 -2.60 -6.76
N SER A 53 -5.61 -2.65 -7.84
CA SER A 53 -5.22 -3.32 -9.07
C SER A 53 -3.94 -2.74 -9.67
N LEU A 54 -3.78 -1.42 -9.63
CA LEU A 54 -2.55 -0.75 -10.06
C LEU A 54 -1.37 -1.08 -9.14
N ALA A 55 -1.60 -1.14 -7.83
CA ALA A 55 -0.56 -1.48 -6.84
C ALA A 55 0.06 -2.86 -7.09
N VAL A 56 -0.73 -3.84 -7.57
CA VAL A 56 -0.23 -5.17 -7.97
C VAL A 56 0.78 -5.08 -9.12
N SER A 57 0.61 -4.11 -10.02
CA SER A 57 1.57 -3.85 -11.12
C SER A 57 2.76 -3.01 -10.68
N GLY A 58 2.63 -2.30 -9.56
CA GLY A 58 3.67 -1.45 -8.96
C GLY A 58 3.07 -0.26 -8.22
N ALA A 59 3.64 0.08 -7.06
CA ALA A 59 3.16 1.19 -6.24
C ALA A 59 3.21 2.54 -6.98
N ASP A 60 4.19 2.74 -7.87
CA ASP A 60 4.32 3.98 -8.64
C ASP A 60 3.09 4.27 -9.50
N TYR A 61 2.49 3.24 -10.11
CA TYR A 61 1.27 3.40 -10.91
C TYR A 61 0.07 3.81 -10.04
N ALA A 62 -0.03 3.25 -8.84
CA ALA A 62 -1.07 3.61 -7.89
C ALA A 62 -0.90 5.06 -7.38
N ILE A 63 0.34 5.45 -7.05
CA ILE A 63 0.69 6.81 -6.60
C ILE A 63 0.38 7.84 -7.70
N ASP A 64 0.80 7.58 -8.94
CA ASP A 64 0.56 8.46 -10.08
C ASP A 64 -0.94 8.61 -10.38
N LYS A 65 -1.71 7.52 -10.29
CA LYS A 65 -3.18 7.58 -10.43
C LYS A 65 -3.81 8.50 -9.38
N VAL A 66 -3.49 8.28 -8.10
CA VAL A 66 -4.00 9.10 -6.99
C VAL A 66 -3.63 10.58 -7.17
N TYR A 67 -2.37 10.85 -7.57
CA TYR A 67 -1.89 12.19 -7.84
C TYR A 67 -2.68 12.89 -8.96
N LYS A 68 -2.90 12.20 -10.08
CA LYS A 68 -3.67 12.74 -11.22
C LYS A 68 -5.12 13.00 -10.85
N ASP A 69 -5.75 12.12 -10.09
CA ASP A 69 -7.15 12.27 -9.70
C ASP A 69 -7.34 13.45 -8.74
N LEU A 70 -6.46 13.60 -7.74
CA LEU A 70 -6.48 14.75 -6.84
C LEU A 70 -6.33 16.07 -7.61
N ASN A 71 -5.39 16.15 -8.55
CA ASN A 71 -5.23 17.35 -9.39
C ASN A 71 -6.43 17.61 -10.30
N SER A 72 -7.04 16.55 -10.84
CA SER A 72 -8.24 16.67 -11.70
C SER A 72 -9.44 17.27 -10.95
N LEU A 73 -9.49 17.08 -9.63
CA LEU A 73 -10.51 17.66 -8.75
C LEU A 73 -10.17 19.07 -8.25
N GLY A 74 -9.00 19.61 -8.63
CA GLY A 74 -8.55 20.96 -8.28
C GLY A 74 -7.68 21.03 -7.03
N TYR A 75 -7.29 19.88 -6.44
CA TYR A 75 -6.34 19.89 -5.32
C TYR A 75 -4.91 20.10 -5.82
N THR A 76 -4.24 21.13 -5.31
CA THR A 76 -2.91 21.56 -5.75
C THR A 76 -1.77 20.78 -5.06
N TYR A 77 -1.90 19.46 -5.01
CA TYR A 77 -0.83 18.61 -4.50
C TYR A 77 0.32 18.53 -5.51
N ARG A 78 1.55 18.66 -5.01
CA ARG A 78 2.74 18.22 -5.76
C ARG A 78 2.86 16.71 -5.70
N SER A 79 3.50 16.10 -6.69
CA SER A 79 3.69 14.63 -6.75
C SER A 79 4.43 14.11 -5.53
N GLU A 80 5.41 14.87 -5.01
CA GLU A 80 6.17 14.49 -3.82
C GLU A 80 5.31 14.44 -2.55
N ALA A 81 4.23 15.22 -2.48
CA ALA A 81 3.32 15.19 -1.34
C ALA A 81 2.57 13.86 -1.26
N VAL A 82 2.11 13.35 -2.42
CA VAL A 82 1.42 12.06 -2.52
C VAL A 82 2.40 10.91 -2.25
N MET A 83 3.63 11.00 -2.77
CA MET A 83 4.69 10.03 -2.51
C MET A 83 5.05 9.96 -1.01
N ARG A 84 5.22 11.11 -0.34
CA ARG A 84 5.46 11.14 1.11
C ARG A 84 4.31 10.54 1.91
N MET A 85 3.08 10.71 1.44
CA MET A 85 1.91 10.12 2.08
C MET A 85 1.90 8.59 1.93
N TYR A 86 2.25 8.10 0.74
CA TYR A 86 2.48 6.67 0.51
C TYR A 86 3.58 6.12 1.43
N GLU A 87 4.75 6.77 1.51
CA GLU A 87 5.85 6.35 2.37
C GLU A 87 5.44 6.28 3.85
N ARG A 88 4.64 7.24 4.30
CA ARG A 88 4.08 7.21 5.66
C ARG A 88 3.22 5.97 5.88
N PHE A 89 2.27 5.70 4.98
CA PHE A 89 1.43 4.51 5.08
C PHE A 89 2.21 3.20 4.93
N ARG A 90 3.30 3.21 4.17
CA ARG A 90 4.21 2.07 4.05
C ARG A 90 4.91 1.76 5.36
N ARG A 91 5.44 2.77 6.06
CA ARG A 91 6.02 2.61 7.40
C ARG A 91 5.00 2.12 8.41
N ASP A 92 3.77 2.66 8.37
CA ASP A 92 2.69 2.20 9.24
C ASP A 92 2.34 0.72 8.98
N ALA A 93 2.36 0.29 7.71
CA ALA A 93 2.13 -1.09 7.31
C ALA A 93 3.29 -2.03 7.69
N GLU A 94 4.54 -1.57 7.55
CA GLU A 94 5.75 -2.29 8.01
C GLU A 94 5.65 -2.61 9.51
N ILE A 95 5.33 -1.61 10.33
CA ILE A 95 5.18 -1.78 11.79
C ILE A 95 4.09 -2.79 12.13
N ARG A 96 2.92 -2.73 11.46
CA ARG A 96 1.82 -3.65 11.72
C ARG A 96 2.16 -5.08 11.31
N TYR A 97 2.78 -5.25 10.15
CA TYR A 97 3.19 -6.56 9.67
C TYR A 97 4.15 -7.23 10.66
N ASP A 98 5.15 -6.48 11.14
CA ASP A 98 6.14 -6.98 12.08
C ASP A 98 5.50 -7.36 13.43
N VAL A 99 4.58 -6.54 13.96
CA VAL A 99 3.84 -6.85 15.19
C VAL A 99 2.99 -8.12 15.06
N ASP A 100 2.24 -8.27 13.97
CA ASP A 100 1.35 -9.42 13.79
C ASP A 100 2.12 -10.74 13.59
N HIS A 101 3.31 -10.69 12.97
CA HIS A 101 4.15 -11.86 12.73
C HIS A 101 5.09 -12.21 13.89
N ASP A 102 5.37 -11.27 14.79
CA ASP A 102 6.08 -11.55 16.05
C ASP A 102 5.16 -12.18 17.12
N ILE A 103 3.84 -11.92 17.06
CA ILE A 103 2.85 -12.55 17.96
C ILE A 103 2.49 -13.97 17.52
N ALA A 104 2.64 -14.27 16.22
CA ALA A 104 2.33 -15.57 15.63
C ALA A 104 3.48 -16.61 15.70
N ALA A 105 4.63 -16.24 16.26
CA ALA A 105 5.84 -17.08 16.40
C ALA A 105 6.08 -17.49 17.86
#